data_AF-A0A9E4ZI23-F1
#
_entry.id   AF-A0A9E4ZI23-F1
#
_cell.length_a   1.000
_cell.length_b   1.000
_cell.length_c   1.000
_cell.angle_alpha   90.00
_cell.angle_beta   90.00
_cell.angle_gamma   90.00
#
_symmetry.space_group_name_H-M   'P 1'
#
loop_
_entity.id
_entity.type
_entity.pdbx_description
1 polymer ?
#
loop_
_entity_poly.entity_id
_entity_poly.type
_entity_poly.pdbx_seq_one_letter_code
_entity_poly.pdbx_strand_id
1 'polypeptide(L)'
;MRQRETLRYDQTLFRDREVFEFTYMPDEIHHRDAQIRELALLARPALRGGSPKSAVLRSPHGTGKTTTARRLFVEIEETKQQIAPVYINCRQHRTPFAVFACIFEAVVGYTPPATGKHLDEVVRLAATIKKNFEELGV
;
A
#
# COMPACT_ATOMS: atom_id res chain seq x y z
N MET A 1 -46.98 24.26 -6.73
CA MET A 1 -45.96 23.49 -5.98
C MET A 1 -45.48 22.36 -6.87
N ARG A 2 -44.20 22.32 -7.28
CA ARG A 2 -43.65 21.15 -8.00
C ARG A 2 -43.49 20.03 -6.98
N GLN A 3 -44.22 18.93 -7.13
CA GLN A 3 -43.90 17.70 -6.40
C GLN A 3 -42.50 17.27 -6.84
N ARG A 4 -41.55 17.21 -5.90
CA ARG A 4 -40.25 16.58 -6.13
C ARG A 4 -40.54 15.08 -6.15
N GLU A 5 -40.49 14.46 -7.32
CA GLU A 5 -40.51 13.01 -7.44
C GLU A 5 -39.35 12.44 -6.62
N THR A 6 -39.68 11.84 -5.47
CA THR A 6 -38.72 11.11 -4.66
C THR A 6 -38.43 9.76 -5.31
N LEU A 7 -37.15 9.37 -5.31
CA LEU A 7 -36.68 8.10 -5.88
C LEU A 7 -37.45 6.92 -5.28
N ARG A 8 -37.82 5.98 -6.15
CA ARG A 8 -38.40 4.69 -5.73
C ARG A 8 -37.31 3.80 -5.11
N TYR A 9 -37.72 2.77 -4.35
CA TYR A 9 -36.80 1.92 -3.58
C TYR A 9 -35.77 1.18 -4.46
N ASP A 10 -36.07 1.00 -5.75
CA ASP A 10 -35.27 0.33 -6.77
C ASP A 10 -34.46 1.32 -7.63
N GLN A 11 -34.56 2.63 -7.38
CA GLN A 11 -33.88 3.68 -8.14
C GLN A 11 -32.67 4.23 -7.38
N THR A 12 -31.54 4.33 -8.08
CA THR A 12 -30.32 4.97 -7.60
C THR A 12 -29.95 6.15 -8.51
N LEU A 13 -29.50 7.26 -7.92
CA LEU A 13 -28.89 8.38 -8.65
C LEU A 13 -27.46 8.08 -9.07
N PHE A 14 -26.80 7.16 -8.37
CA PHE A 14 -25.40 6.85 -8.56
C PHE A 14 -25.28 5.74 -9.59
N ARG A 15 -24.51 6.00 -10.65
CA ARG A 15 -24.09 4.98 -11.62
C ARG A 15 -23.16 3.96 -10.98
N ASP A 16 -22.26 4.44 -10.14
CA ASP A 16 -21.34 3.62 -9.35
C ASP A 16 -21.19 4.28 -7.97
N ARG A 17 -21.44 3.51 -6.91
CA ARG A 17 -21.35 3.96 -5.52
C ARG A 17 -19.96 3.71 -4.95
N GLU A 18 -19.21 2.77 -5.51
CA GLU A 18 -17.89 2.36 -5.01
C GLU A 18 -16.87 3.49 -5.16
N VAL A 19 -17.03 4.36 -6.16
CA VAL A 19 -16.20 5.56 -6.37
C VAL A 19 -16.16 6.49 -5.15
N PHE A 20 -17.18 6.44 -4.30
CA PHE A 20 -17.25 7.24 -3.08
C PHE A 20 -16.66 6.54 -1.84
N GLU A 21 -16.23 5.29 -1.96
CA GLU A 21 -15.58 4.58 -0.85
C GLU A 21 -14.17 5.12 -0.59
N PHE A 22 -13.78 5.16 0.69
CA PHE A 22 -12.43 5.60 1.08
C PHE A 22 -11.30 4.70 0.58
N THR A 23 -11.64 3.47 0.24
CA THR A 23 -10.74 2.45 -0.31
C THR A 23 -10.58 2.55 -1.81
N TYR A 24 -11.50 3.24 -2.50
CA TYR A 24 -11.48 3.43 -3.94
C TYR A 24 -10.19 4.13 -4.38
N MET A 25 -9.58 3.58 -5.42
CA MET A 25 -8.36 4.10 -5.99
C MET A 25 -8.65 4.47 -7.44
N PRO A 26 -8.60 5.77 -7.80
CA PRO A 26 -8.86 6.20 -9.16
C PRO A 26 -7.72 5.76 -10.08
N ASP A 27 -8.05 5.51 -11.35
CA ASP A 27 -7.09 5.15 -12.39
C ASP A 27 -6.10 6.29 -12.68
N GLU A 28 -6.58 7.54 -12.62
CA GLU A 28 -5.78 8.74 -12.83
C GLU A 28 -5.82 9.66 -11.61
N ILE A 29 -4.66 10.22 -11.26
CA ILE A 29 -4.53 11.22 -10.18
C ILE A 29 -4.07 12.54 -10.80
N HIS A 30 -5.01 13.46 -11.01
CA HIS A 30 -4.69 14.76 -11.57
C HIS A 30 -3.81 15.62 -10.64
N HIS A 31 -2.93 16.41 -11.24
CA HIS A 31 -2.05 17.38 -10.55
C HIS A 31 -1.08 16.77 -9.52
N ARG A 32 -0.79 15.47 -9.61
CA ARG A 32 0.15 14.77 -8.73
C ARG A 32 1.38 14.19 -9.42
N ASP A 33 1.53 14.41 -10.72
CA ASP A 33 2.63 13.85 -11.52
C ASP A 33 4.02 14.23 -10.99
N ALA A 34 4.18 15.47 -10.53
CA ALA A 34 5.44 15.93 -9.96
C ALA A 34 5.81 15.17 -8.67
N GLN A 35 4.85 14.96 -7.77
CA GLN A 35 5.09 14.24 -6.51
C GLN A 35 5.29 12.73 -6.74
N ILE A 36 4.55 12.14 -7.69
CA ILE A 36 4.75 10.74 -8.08
C ILE A 36 6.16 10.55 -8.63
N ARG A 37 6.60 11.44 -9.54
CA ARG A 37 7.97 11.42 -10.09
C ARG A 37 9.03 11.56 -9.00
N GLU A 38 8.84 12.44 -8.02
CA GLU A 38 9.78 12.61 -6.91
C GLU A 38 9.88 11.34 -6.06
N LEU A 39 8.76 10.73 -5.69
CA LEU A 39 8.76 9.46 -4.96
C LEU A 39 9.38 8.32 -5.78
N ALA A 40 9.11 8.26 -7.09
CA ALA A 40 9.71 7.28 -7.99
C ALA A 40 11.24 7.43 -8.07
N LEU A 41 11.77 8.66 -8.07
CA LEU A 41 13.21 8.92 -8.01
C LEU A 41 13.85 8.39 -6.72
N LEU A 42 13.14 8.49 -5.60
CA LEU A 42 13.60 7.97 -4.31
C LEU A 42 13.55 6.42 -4.25
N ALA A 43 12.59 5.81 -4.95
CA ALA A 43 12.45 4.37 -5.08
C ALA A 43 13.39 3.75 -6.13
N ARG A 44 13.86 4.52 -7.11
CA ARG A 44 14.71 4.07 -8.23
C ARG A 44 15.95 3.24 -7.83
N PRO A 45 16.67 3.53 -6.73
CA PRO A 45 17.78 2.68 -6.30
C PRO A 45 17.34 1.25 -5.98
N ALA A 46 16.15 1.07 -5.40
CA ALA A 46 15.60 -0.26 -5.12
C ALA A 46 15.34 -1.04 -6.40
N LEU A 47 14.85 -0.37 -7.45
CA LEU A 47 14.63 -0.96 -8.78
C LEU A 47 15.92 -1.44 -9.47
N ARG A 48 17.09 -1.13 -8.89
CA ARG A 48 18.41 -1.54 -9.37
C ARG A 48 19.13 -2.47 -8.40
N GLY A 49 18.44 -3.01 -7.40
CA GLY A 49 19.02 -3.85 -6.35
C GLY A 49 19.78 -3.08 -5.26
N GLY A 50 19.68 -1.75 -5.22
CA GLY A 50 20.23 -0.91 -4.16
C GLY A 50 19.22 -0.60 -3.06
N SER A 51 19.63 0.16 -2.04
CA SER A 51 18.72 0.62 -0.98
C SER A 51 17.93 1.87 -1.41
N PRO A 52 16.59 1.87 -1.33
CA PRO A 52 15.79 3.07 -1.61
C PRO A 52 16.04 4.16 -0.58
N LYS A 53 15.70 5.41 -0.94
CA LYS A 53 15.70 6.53 0.00
C LYS A 53 14.35 6.65 0.69
N SER A 54 14.36 6.85 2.01
CA SER A 54 13.15 7.07 2.79
C SER A 54 12.54 8.45 2.52
N ALA A 55 11.21 8.51 2.46
CA ALA A 55 10.44 9.75 2.25
C ALA A 55 9.40 9.94 3.35
N VAL A 56 9.11 11.19 3.74
CA VAL A 56 8.04 11.54 4.67
C VAL A 56 7.10 12.54 4.02
N LEU A 57 5.89 12.09 3.69
CA LEU A 57 4.86 12.90 3.04
C LEU A 57 4.06 13.70 4.08
N ARG A 58 4.24 15.02 4.14
CA ARG A 58 3.54 15.92 5.08
C ARG A 58 2.60 16.87 4.33
N SER A 59 1.34 16.92 4.72
CA SER A 59 0.37 17.98 4.36
C SER A 59 -0.96 17.72 5.08
N PRO A 60 -1.97 18.61 4.98
CA PRO A 60 -3.30 18.39 5.54
C PRO A 60 -3.96 17.08 5.09
N HIS A 61 -4.90 16.56 5.88
CA HIS A 61 -5.68 15.37 5.55
C HIS A 61 -6.54 15.60 4.30
N GLY A 62 -6.93 14.54 3.59
CA GLY A 62 -7.78 14.64 2.39
C GLY A 62 -7.09 15.15 1.11
N THR A 63 -5.79 15.46 1.14
CA THR A 63 -5.05 15.98 -0.03
C THR A 63 -4.50 14.90 -0.97
N GLY A 64 -4.91 13.64 -0.83
CA GLY A 64 -4.52 12.55 -1.73
C GLY A 64 -3.11 11.97 -1.52
N LYS A 65 -2.46 12.21 -0.37
CA LYS A 65 -1.14 11.63 -0.04
C LYS A 65 -1.13 10.10 -0.08
N THR A 66 -2.11 9.48 0.57
CA THR A 66 -2.25 8.02 0.60
C THR A 66 -2.47 7.47 -0.80
N THR A 67 -3.36 8.11 -1.58
CA THR A 67 -3.63 7.74 -2.97
C THR A 67 -2.39 7.85 -3.84
N THR A 68 -1.59 8.91 -3.68
CA THR A 68 -0.32 9.11 -4.40
C THR A 68 0.69 8.01 -4.08
N ALA A 69 0.85 7.65 -2.80
CA ALA A 69 1.76 6.58 -2.39
C ALA A 69 1.30 5.20 -2.89
N ARG A 70 0.00 4.90 -2.80
CA ARG A 70 -0.56 3.65 -3.34
C ARG A 70 -0.40 3.58 -4.85
N ARG A 71 -0.54 4.70 -5.58
CA ARG A 71 -0.33 4.72 -7.04
C ARG A 71 1.08 4.34 -7.43
N LEU A 72 2.07 4.89 -6.75
CA LEU A 72 3.46 4.47 -6.95
C LEU A 72 3.64 2.97 -6.71
N PHE A 73 2.97 2.40 -5.70
CA PHE A 73 3.08 0.97 -5.42
C PHE A 73 2.50 0.11 -6.55
N VAL A 74 1.33 0.49 -7.09
CA VAL A 74 0.76 -0.16 -8.27
C VAL A 74 1.71 -0.09 -9.47
N GLU A 75 2.31 1.07 -9.74
CA GLU A 75 3.28 1.22 -10.83
C GLU A 75 4.53 0.34 -10.63
N ILE A 76 4.99 0.17 -9.38
CA ILE A 76 6.11 -0.73 -9.05
C ILE A 76 5.71 -2.20 -9.27
N GLU A 77 4.52 -2.62 -8.85
CA GLU A 77 4.00 -3.98 -9.08
C GLU A 77 3.90 -4.31 -10.57
N GLU A 78 3.45 -3.36 -11.39
CA GLU A 78 3.36 -3.51 -12.84
C GLU A 78 4.73 -3.68 -13.53
N THR A 79 5.81 -3.18 -12.92
CA THR A 79 7.16 -3.22 -13.50
C THR A 79 7.83 -4.60 -13.39
N LYS A 80 7.17 -5.61 -12.80
CA LYS A 80 7.65 -7.02 -12.68
C LYS A 80 9.10 -7.16 -12.15
N GLN A 81 9.49 -6.31 -11.22
CA GLN A 81 10.83 -6.38 -10.60
C GLN A 81 10.79 -7.18 -9.29
N GLN A 82 11.97 -7.55 -8.77
CA GLN A 82 12.15 -8.23 -7.48
C GLN A 82 11.85 -7.33 -6.26
N ILE A 83 10.85 -6.47 -6.35
CA ILE A 83 10.41 -5.61 -5.25
C ILE A 83 8.95 -5.92 -4.95
N ALA A 84 8.67 -6.28 -3.71
CA ALA A 84 7.32 -6.40 -3.19
C ALA A 84 6.96 -5.09 -2.44
N PRO A 85 6.18 -4.18 -3.03
CA PRO A 85 5.67 -3.03 -2.29
C PRO A 85 4.61 -3.49 -1.28
N VAL A 86 4.70 -3.02 -0.05
CA VAL A 86 3.77 -3.38 1.04
C VAL A 86 3.18 -2.11 1.63
N TYR A 87 1.86 -1.97 1.53
CA TYR A 87 1.13 -0.87 2.16
C TYR A 87 0.57 -1.31 3.52
N ILE A 88 0.89 -0.55 4.57
CA ILE A 88 0.40 -0.83 5.94
C ILE A 88 -0.24 0.42 6.52
N ASN A 89 -1.48 0.29 6.94
CA ASN A 89 -2.19 1.33 7.66
C ASN A 89 -1.88 1.26 9.17
N CYS A 90 -0.90 2.04 9.63
CA CYS A 90 -0.52 2.08 11.05
C CYS A 90 -1.62 2.64 11.98
N ARG A 91 -2.72 3.22 11.46
CA ARG A 91 -3.88 3.56 12.30
C ARG A 91 -4.70 2.33 12.70
N GLN A 92 -4.69 1.30 11.85
CA GLN A 92 -5.33 0.01 12.08
C GLN A 92 -4.38 -0.94 12.81
N HIS A 93 -3.11 -0.99 12.40
CA HIS A 93 -2.06 -1.79 13.03
C HIS A 93 -1.21 -0.91 13.96
N ARG A 94 -1.59 -0.88 15.24
CA ARG A 94 -1.01 0.08 16.22
C ARG A 94 0.23 -0.42 16.95
N THR A 95 0.51 -1.72 16.92
CA THR A 95 1.68 -2.29 17.61
C THR A 95 2.79 -2.57 16.61
N PRO A 96 4.07 -2.45 17.01
CA PRO A 96 5.19 -2.86 16.16
C PRO A 96 5.02 -4.30 15.68
N PHE A 97 4.63 -5.21 16.57
CA PHE A 97 4.34 -6.60 16.22
C PHE A 97 3.30 -6.73 15.09
N ALA A 98 2.18 -6.01 15.17
CA ALA A 98 1.16 -6.07 14.13
C ALA A 98 1.66 -5.54 12.78
N VAL A 99 2.46 -4.47 12.78
CA VAL A 99 3.07 -3.94 11.55
C VAL A 99 4.02 -4.97 10.95
N PHE A 100 4.93 -5.53 11.74
CA PHE A 100 5.87 -6.54 11.27
C PHE A 100 5.20 -7.84 10.83
N ALA A 101 4.11 -8.23 11.48
CA ALA A 101 3.30 -9.38 11.07
C ALA A 101 2.70 -9.15 9.67
N CYS A 102 2.18 -7.95 9.38
CA CYS A 102 1.68 -7.61 8.05
C CYS A 102 2.79 -7.59 7.00
N ILE A 103 3.98 -7.06 7.32
CA ILE A 103 5.14 -7.12 6.41
C ILE A 103 5.51 -8.57 6.12
N PHE A 104 5.60 -9.39 7.16
CA PHE A 104 5.96 -10.80 7.04
C PHE A 104 4.98 -11.55 6.14
N GLU A 105 3.68 -11.42 6.41
CA GLU A 105 2.64 -12.08 5.63
C GLU A 105 2.65 -11.64 4.17
N ALA A 106 2.83 -10.34 3.90
CA ALA A 106 2.88 -9.80 2.54
C ALA A 106 4.10 -10.28 1.73
N VAL A 107 5.26 -10.48 2.38
CA VAL A 107 6.49 -10.90 1.69
C VAL A 107 6.59 -12.43 1.58
N VAL A 108 6.13 -13.14 2.59
CA VAL A 108 6.34 -14.59 2.73
C VAL A 108 5.14 -15.41 2.25
N GLY A 109 3.93 -14.84 2.27
CA GLY A 109 2.72 -15.48 1.78
C GLY A 109 2.02 -16.41 2.77
N TYR A 110 2.43 -16.44 4.05
CA TYR A 110 1.69 -17.10 5.12
C TYR A 110 1.67 -16.28 6.41
N THR A 111 0.63 -16.47 7.20
CA THR A 111 0.43 -15.74 8.46
C THR A 111 1.52 -16.15 9.46
N PRO A 112 2.19 -15.19 10.12
CA PRO A 112 3.17 -15.51 11.15
C PRO A 112 2.49 -16.31 12.28
N PRO A 113 3.19 -17.27 12.90
CA PRO A 113 2.62 -18.12 13.93
C PRO A 113 1.98 -17.30 15.06
N ALA A 114 0.80 -17.72 15.49
CA ALA A 114 -0.03 -17.00 16.45
C ALA A 114 0.75 -16.73 17.75
N THR A 115 0.85 -15.45 18.07
CA THR A 115 1.16 -14.80 19.36
C THR A 115 1.83 -15.66 20.44
N GLY A 116 3.08 -15.33 20.75
CA GLY A 116 3.90 -15.98 21.78
C GLY A 116 5.40 -15.81 21.55
N LYS A 117 5.79 -15.46 20.32
CA LYS A 117 7.16 -15.14 19.92
C LYS A 117 7.44 -13.65 20.03
N HIS A 118 8.63 -13.30 20.52
CA HIS A 118 9.09 -11.91 20.58
C HIS A 118 9.22 -11.32 19.17
N LEU A 119 9.08 -10.00 19.05
CA LEU A 119 9.22 -9.26 17.80
C LEU A 119 10.52 -9.63 17.05
N ASP A 120 11.61 -9.81 17.80
CA ASP A 120 12.92 -10.17 17.27
C ASP A 120 12.91 -11.50 16.51
N GLU A 121 12.06 -12.45 16.92
CA GLU A 121 11.97 -13.75 16.27
C GLU A 121 11.24 -13.66 14.93
N VAL A 122 10.21 -12.82 14.83
CA VAL A 122 9.51 -12.53 13.56
C VAL A 122 10.46 -11.82 12.58
N VAL A 123 11.24 -10.85 13.07
CA VAL A 123 12.24 -10.15 12.26
C VAL A 123 13.34 -11.11 11.79
N ARG A 124 13.81 -12.01 12.66
CA ARG A 124 14.79 -13.05 12.28
C ARG A 124 14.21 -14.04 11.26
N LEU A 125 12.97 -14.46 11.42
CA LEU A 125 12.27 -15.32 10.46
C LEU A 125 12.19 -14.64 9.09
N ALA A 126 11.78 -13.37 9.04
CA ALA A 126 11.75 -12.60 7.81
C ALA A 126 13.14 -12.47 7.16
N ALA A 127 14.18 -12.22 7.96
CA ALA A 127 15.56 -12.11 7.47
C ALA A 127 16.13 -13.45 6.97
N THR A 128 15.77 -14.56 7.61
CA THR A 128 16.21 -15.91 7.21
C THR A 128 15.56 -16.31 5.89
N ILE A 129 14.27 -16.00 5.72
CA ILE A 129 13.55 -16.26 4.48
C ILE A 129 14.08 -15.39 3.34
N LYS A 130 14.44 -14.13 3.61
CA LYS A 130 15.10 -13.27 2.62
C LYS A 130 16.41 -13.89 2.10
N LYS A 131 17.23 -14.46 2.99
CA LYS A 131 18.46 -15.18 2.60
C LYS A 131 18.17 -16.39 1.69
N ASN A 132 17.13 -17.15 2.01
CA ASN A 132 16.74 -18.31 1.19
C ASN A 132 16.18 -17.89 -0.18
N PHE A 133 15.51 -16.73 -0.28
CA PHE A 133 15.08 -16.16 -1.56
C PHE A 133 16.26 -15.65 -2.40
N GLU A 134 17.27 -15.02 -1.77
CA GLU A 134 18.52 -14.62 -2.46
C GLU A 134 19.34 -15.84 -2.94
N GLU A 135 19.31 -16.97 -2.23
CA GLU A 135 19.98 -18.23 -2.64
C GLU A 135 19.24 -19.01 -3.74
N LEU A 136 17.93 -18.79 -3.92
CA LEU A 136 17.10 -19.46 -4.93
C LEU A 136 17.08 -18.75 -6.30
N GLY A 137 17.72 -17.58 -6.44
CA GLY A 137 18.00 -16.97 -7.73
C GLY A 137 16.76 -16.68 -8.60
N VAL A 138 15.66 -16.25 -7.99
CA VAL A 138 14.48 -15.71 -8.69
C VAL A 138 14.44 -14.21 -8.56
#